data_AF-A0A1Z8NBU8-F1
#
_entry.id   AF-A0A1Z8NBU8-F1
#
_cell.length_a   1.000
_cell.length_b   1.000
_cell.length_c   1.000
_cell.angle_alpha   90.00
_cell.angle_beta   90.00
_cell.angle_gamma   90.00
#
_symmetry.space_group_name_H-M   'P 1'
#
loop_
_entity.id
_entity.type
_entity.pdbx_description
1 polymer ?
#
loop_
_entity_poly.entity_id
_entity_poly.type
_entity_poly.pdbx_seq_one_letter_code
_entity_poly.pdbx_strand_id
1 'polypeptide(L)'
;MNKLYKLLFYLLISVKSIACDDSSFSLISQTDNGDGTYTYEIELCNQMLGLEGIPDGFELVFSGGTFTNIVSFTPNSLFTSGSDEYIGSIQGAGTTIIWALQTLFPVHNSNLFCNNISITTQGEPGVVDIDYHQGYPGCTDQYIFPSSPACEIELALGNQTPCDPLTNTYTQEIIVSYQTPPSSGTLDVNGQSFAVTSSPQTIALTGLIANGGTVDVNALFSSEPTCSILSNDLFTSPLSCICSTNTGTTEALTSDVSNTDFVLCFNETIDLTSTGYTLPDALPNSSMGYALYTCLPTTNNPTTDVCFSGQYIIGDAASSVNDGTFAPAIASPNQTIWMVPITMDMAAPPIFNHDADGDGCFAMGTPIEITYLNPITTSSVSDCGAGNMSVNVSGGFPEFFIGDYNLTNTGSGTLSATTINNSGGSVTISGLINGDTYSLSIVDENG
;
A
#
# COMPACT_ATOMS: atom_id res chain seq x y z
N MET A 1 -42.96 -1.77 21.72
CA MET A 1 -43.34 -0.63 22.60
C MET A 1 -43.45 0.60 21.72
N ASN A 2 -44.66 0.95 21.28
CA ASN A 2 -44.90 2.12 20.42
C ASN A 2 -44.92 3.38 21.29
N LYS A 3 -43.94 4.28 21.07
CA LYS A 3 -43.97 5.63 21.66
C LYS A 3 -44.85 6.53 20.79
N LEU A 4 -46.03 6.83 21.33
CA LEU A 4 -46.98 7.82 20.84
C LEU A 4 -46.37 9.22 21.04
N TYR A 5 -45.83 9.85 19.98
CA TYR A 5 -45.43 11.25 20.02
C TYR A 5 -46.66 12.14 19.85
N LYS A 6 -46.94 12.96 20.86
CA LYS A 6 -47.98 13.99 20.84
C LYS A 6 -47.57 15.07 19.83
N LEU A 7 -48.30 15.15 18.72
CA LEU A 7 -48.25 16.26 17.79
C LEU A 7 -48.94 17.47 18.45
N LEU A 8 -48.16 18.37 19.04
CA LEU A 8 -48.65 19.63 19.58
C LEU A 8 -48.73 20.63 18.41
N PHE A 9 -49.92 20.78 17.84
CA PHE A 9 -50.18 21.74 16.78
C PHE A 9 -50.16 23.15 17.40
N TYR A 10 -49.06 23.87 17.26
CA TYR A 10 -49.00 25.30 17.56
C TYR A 10 -49.81 26.04 16.49
N LEU A 11 -51.06 26.38 16.83
CA LEU A 11 -51.83 27.35 16.06
C LEU A 11 -51.26 28.74 16.35
N LEU A 12 -50.24 29.14 15.59
CA LEU A 12 -49.75 30.52 15.54
C LEU A 12 -50.87 31.38 14.91
N ILE A 13 -51.63 32.06 15.76
CA ILE A 13 -52.51 33.15 15.31
C ILE A 13 -51.56 34.31 14.98
N SER A 14 -51.18 34.42 13.70
CA SER A 14 -50.55 35.64 13.18
C SER A 14 -51.61 36.73 13.17
N VAL A 15 -51.55 37.61 14.16
CA VAL A 15 -52.31 38.85 14.17
C VAL A 15 -51.58 39.75 13.18
N LYS A 16 -51.92 39.67 11.89
CA LYS A 16 -51.46 40.70 10.95
C LYS A 16 -51.91 42.05 11.51
N SER A 17 -50.97 42.97 11.66
CA SER A 17 -51.29 44.36 11.95
C SER A 17 -52.22 44.87 10.84
N ILE A 18 -53.11 45.79 11.21
CA ILE A 18 -54.00 46.46 10.24
C ILE A 18 -53.23 47.56 9.49
N ALA A 19 -52.05 47.93 10.00
CA ALA A 19 -51.18 48.93 9.40
C ALA A 19 -50.23 48.27 8.39
N CYS A 20 -50.08 48.88 7.20
CA CYS A 20 -49.26 48.34 6.12
C CYS A 20 -49.68 46.94 5.67
N ASP A 21 -50.98 46.64 5.72
CA ASP A 21 -51.55 45.29 5.55
C ASP A 21 -51.40 44.70 4.15
N ASP A 22 -51.26 45.56 3.13
CA ASP A 22 -50.95 45.17 1.76
C ASP A 22 -49.43 45.03 1.48
N SER A 23 -48.57 45.45 2.41
CA SER A 23 -47.11 45.36 2.23
C SER A 23 -46.63 43.92 2.29
N SER A 24 -45.56 43.62 1.56
CA SER A 24 -45.01 42.27 1.50
C SER A 24 -43.51 42.24 1.24
N PHE A 25 -42.89 41.17 1.71
CA PHE A 25 -41.52 40.79 1.43
C PHE A 25 -41.52 39.37 0.85
N SER A 26 -40.81 39.18 -0.25
CA SER A 26 -40.62 37.86 -0.87
C SER A 26 -39.15 37.60 -1.18
N LEU A 27 -38.63 36.46 -0.73
CA LEU A 27 -37.35 35.94 -1.19
C LEU A 27 -37.54 35.27 -2.56
N ILE A 28 -36.87 35.79 -3.60
CA ILE A 28 -36.90 35.22 -4.95
C ILE A 28 -35.84 34.13 -5.08
N SER A 29 -34.60 34.40 -4.66
CA SER A 29 -33.52 33.42 -4.66
C SER A 29 -32.44 33.75 -3.64
N GLN A 30 -31.71 32.71 -3.24
CA GLN A 30 -30.53 32.78 -2.39
C GLN A 30 -29.40 32.02 -3.08
N THR A 31 -28.23 32.63 -3.20
CA THR A 31 -27.04 32.06 -3.83
C THR A 31 -25.86 32.15 -2.87
N ASP A 32 -25.22 31.02 -2.57
CA ASP A 32 -23.90 31.00 -1.95
C ASP A 32 -22.85 31.31 -3.03
N ASN A 33 -22.05 32.36 -2.84
CA ASN A 33 -21.05 32.77 -3.81
C ASN A 33 -19.73 31.98 -3.69
N GLY A 34 -19.59 31.12 -2.67
CA GLY A 34 -18.44 30.23 -2.47
C GLY A 34 -17.19 30.92 -1.91
N ASP A 35 -17.29 32.18 -1.46
CA ASP A 35 -16.24 32.99 -0.85
C ASP A 35 -16.62 33.48 0.56
N GLY A 36 -17.66 32.88 1.16
CA GLY A 36 -18.24 33.28 2.44
C GLY A 36 -19.28 34.40 2.33
N THR A 37 -19.58 34.89 1.13
CA THR A 37 -20.68 35.81 0.87
C THR A 37 -21.91 35.13 0.28
N TYR A 38 -23.08 35.70 0.54
CA TYR A 38 -24.37 35.21 0.06
C TYR A 38 -25.12 36.33 -0.67
N THR A 39 -25.72 36.02 -1.80
CA THR A 39 -26.53 36.96 -2.60
C THR A 39 -28.01 36.58 -2.54
N TYR A 40 -28.85 37.55 -2.20
CA TYR A 40 -30.30 37.42 -2.07
C TYR A 40 -30.98 38.31 -3.10
N GLU A 41 -31.82 37.71 -3.94
CA GLU A 41 -32.76 38.46 -4.77
C GLU A 41 -34.09 38.49 -4.04
N ILE A 42 -34.60 39.69 -3.74
CA ILE A 42 -35.85 39.90 -3.02
C ILE A 42 -36.80 40.78 -3.82
N GLU A 43 -38.09 40.66 -3.53
CA GLU A 43 -39.12 41.64 -3.90
C GLU A 43 -39.66 42.28 -2.62
N LEU A 44 -39.58 43.60 -2.53
CA LEU A 44 -40.12 44.39 -1.43
C LEU A 44 -41.25 45.29 -1.96
N CYS A 45 -42.45 45.09 -1.44
CA CYS A 45 -43.63 45.89 -1.77
C CYS A 45 -44.09 46.69 -0.55
N ASN A 46 -44.01 48.02 -0.64
CA ASN A 46 -44.53 48.93 0.39
C ASN A 46 -45.92 49.44 -0.01
N GLN A 47 -46.86 49.49 0.93
CA GLN A 47 -48.16 50.13 0.75
C GLN A 47 -48.00 51.66 0.75
N MET A 48 -48.53 52.32 -0.28
CA MET A 48 -48.39 53.77 -0.48
C MET A 48 -49.71 54.54 -0.36
N LEU A 49 -50.86 53.86 -0.53
CA LEU A 49 -52.19 54.50 -0.50
C LEU A 49 -53.07 54.00 0.67
N GLY A 50 -52.42 53.59 1.77
CA GLY A 50 -53.07 53.14 3.01
C GLY A 50 -53.53 54.27 3.92
N LEU A 51 -54.11 53.91 5.07
CA LEU A 51 -54.50 54.86 6.13
C LEU A 51 -53.29 55.38 6.92
N GLU A 52 -52.15 54.72 6.77
CA GLU A 52 -50.87 54.95 7.43
C GLU A 52 -50.11 56.11 6.78
N GLY A 53 -50.52 56.52 5.57
CA GLY A 53 -49.81 57.49 4.76
C GLY A 53 -48.77 56.85 3.86
N ILE A 54 -48.03 57.70 3.14
CA ILE A 54 -46.91 57.24 2.32
C ILE A 54 -45.68 57.14 3.24
N PRO A 55 -44.93 56.02 3.23
CA PRO A 55 -43.73 55.87 4.04
C PRO A 55 -42.69 56.95 3.74
N ASP A 56 -42.23 57.68 4.77
CA ASP A 56 -41.06 58.58 4.66
C ASP A 56 -39.75 57.79 4.50
N GLY A 57 -39.76 56.51 4.86
CA GLY A 57 -38.69 55.56 4.64
C GLY A 57 -39.08 54.15 5.08
N PHE A 58 -38.30 53.18 4.64
CA PHE A 58 -38.44 51.76 5.00
C PHE A 58 -37.07 51.13 5.20
N GLU A 59 -37.04 50.07 6.01
CA GLU A 59 -35.81 49.49 6.53
C GLU A 59 -35.83 47.96 6.49
N LEU A 60 -34.66 47.38 6.23
CA LEU A 60 -34.37 45.96 6.40
C LEU A 60 -33.22 45.79 7.39
N VAL A 61 -33.41 45.04 8.46
CA VAL A 61 -32.41 44.75 9.48
C VAL A 61 -32.06 43.27 9.47
N PHE A 62 -30.83 42.94 9.10
CA PHE A 62 -30.35 41.56 8.98
C PHE A 62 -29.71 41.09 10.29
N SER A 63 -30.00 39.86 10.70
CA SER A 63 -29.42 39.27 11.91
C SER A 63 -29.43 37.73 11.90
N GLY A 64 -28.75 37.12 12.89
CA GLY A 64 -28.71 35.67 13.08
C GLY A 64 -27.83 34.92 12.08
N GLY A 65 -27.81 33.59 12.17
CA GLY A 65 -26.99 32.74 11.30
C GLY A 65 -25.48 33.02 11.45
N THR A 66 -24.77 33.02 10.33
CA THR A 66 -23.34 33.40 10.24
C THR A 66 -23.13 34.84 9.77
N PHE A 67 -24.21 35.59 9.58
CA PHE A 67 -24.18 36.97 9.11
C PHE A 67 -23.32 37.89 9.99
N THR A 68 -22.54 38.74 9.33
CA THR A 68 -21.68 39.74 9.97
C THR A 68 -21.99 41.15 9.50
N ASN A 69 -22.08 41.37 8.19
CA ASN A 69 -22.43 42.66 7.61
C ASN A 69 -22.96 42.54 6.18
N ILE A 70 -23.67 43.57 5.74
CA ILE A 70 -24.05 43.78 4.34
C ILE A 70 -22.80 44.25 3.58
N VAL A 71 -22.54 43.63 2.44
CA VAL A 71 -21.42 43.93 1.55
C VAL A 71 -21.86 44.93 0.48
N SER A 72 -23.02 44.69 -0.15
CA SER A 72 -23.58 45.56 -1.18
C SER A 72 -25.08 45.33 -1.37
N PHE A 73 -25.75 46.29 -2.00
CA PHE A 73 -27.12 46.11 -2.49
C PHE A 73 -27.36 46.94 -3.76
N THR A 74 -28.32 46.52 -4.59
CA THR A 74 -28.70 47.22 -5.82
C THR A 74 -30.17 46.99 -6.17
N PRO A 75 -30.90 47.99 -6.68
CA PRO A 75 -30.45 49.37 -6.92
C PRO A 75 -30.41 50.21 -5.64
N ASN A 76 -29.51 51.20 -5.62
CA ASN A 76 -29.42 52.15 -4.51
C ASN A 76 -30.60 53.13 -4.47
N SER A 77 -31.13 53.50 -5.63
CA SER A 77 -32.24 54.45 -5.77
C SER A 77 -33.48 53.75 -6.28
N LEU A 78 -34.60 53.99 -5.60
CA LEU A 78 -35.92 53.47 -5.96
C LEU A 78 -36.85 54.65 -6.28
N PHE A 79 -37.55 54.58 -7.41
CA PHE A 79 -38.35 55.69 -7.92
C PHE A 79 -39.84 55.37 -7.90
N THR A 80 -40.64 56.23 -7.29
CA THR A 80 -42.09 56.17 -7.42
C THR A 80 -42.50 56.49 -8.86
N SER A 81 -43.74 56.16 -9.23
CA SER A 81 -44.33 56.60 -10.51
C SER A 81 -44.47 58.12 -10.65
N GLY A 82 -44.38 58.87 -9.55
CA GLY A 82 -44.27 60.34 -9.54
C GLY A 82 -42.86 60.85 -9.78
N SER A 83 -41.86 59.97 -9.93
CA SER A 83 -40.43 60.29 -9.99
C SER A 83 -39.82 60.81 -8.68
N ASP A 84 -40.47 60.55 -7.54
CA ASP A 84 -39.86 60.76 -6.23
C ASP A 84 -38.85 59.65 -5.95
N GLU A 85 -37.72 60.01 -5.35
CA GLU A 85 -36.61 59.10 -5.11
C GLU A 85 -36.50 58.71 -3.64
N TYR A 86 -36.40 57.41 -3.40
CA TYR A 86 -35.90 56.85 -2.15
C TYR A 86 -34.44 56.46 -2.35
N ILE A 87 -33.55 56.99 -1.50
CA ILE A 87 -32.11 56.68 -1.54
C ILE A 87 -31.79 55.69 -0.43
N GLY A 88 -31.26 54.55 -0.82
CA GLY A 88 -30.75 53.51 0.04
C GLY A 88 -29.43 53.89 0.70
N SER A 89 -29.21 53.41 1.91
CA SER A 89 -27.93 53.52 2.62
C SER A 89 -27.75 52.35 3.59
N ILE A 90 -26.51 51.88 3.74
CA ILE A 90 -26.17 50.90 4.78
C ILE A 90 -25.92 51.65 6.10
N GLN A 91 -26.60 51.24 7.16
CA GLN A 91 -26.50 51.82 8.51
C GLN A 91 -26.34 50.72 9.57
N GLY A 92 -26.44 51.08 10.85
CA GLY A 92 -26.43 50.10 11.95
C GLY A 92 -25.12 49.31 12.06
N ALA A 93 -23.98 49.95 11.81
CA ALA A 93 -22.67 49.27 11.71
C ALA A 93 -22.59 48.17 10.62
N GLY A 94 -23.43 48.27 9.58
CA GLY A 94 -23.39 47.35 8.44
C GLY A 94 -24.53 46.33 8.42
N THR A 95 -25.47 46.36 9.37
CA THR A 95 -26.53 45.34 9.48
C THR A 95 -27.86 45.75 8.84
N THR A 96 -27.97 47.02 8.46
CA THR A 96 -29.25 47.63 8.12
C THR A 96 -29.17 48.28 6.75
N ILE A 97 -30.21 48.13 5.93
CA ILE A 97 -30.45 49.00 4.76
C ILE A 97 -31.66 49.88 5.03
N ILE A 98 -31.50 51.20 4.90
CA ILE A 98 -32.59 52.16 4.98
C ILE A 98 -32.73 52.87 3.64
N TRP A 99 -33.95 52.90 3.11
CA TRP A 99 -34.34 53.74 1.99
C TRP A 99 -35.15 54.93 2.51
N ALA A 100 -34.58 56.13 2.41
CA ALA A 100 -35.20 57.35 2.88
C ALA A 100 -35.68 58.21 1.71
N LEU A 101 -36.90 58.74 1.82
CA LEU A 101 -37.48 59.63 0.85
C LEU A 101 -36.73 60.98 0.80
N GLN A 102 -36.49 61.49 -0.41
CA GLN A 102 -35.77 62.76 -0.61
C GLN A 102 -36.70 63.99 -0.77
N THR A 103 -38.01 63.78 -0.87
CA THR A 103 -39.04 64.82 -1.03
C THR A 103 -40.02 64.81 0.15
N LEU A 104 -40.82 65.86 0.30
CA LEU A 104 -41.76 66.02 1.42
C LEU A 104 -43.17 65.44 1.13
N PHE A 105 -43.51 65.21 -0.15
CA PHE A 105 -44.84 64.79 -0.57
C PHE A 105 -44.75 63.91 -1.81
N PRO A 106 -44.43 62.62 -1.62
CA PRO A 106 -44.25 61.70 -2.74
C PRO A 106 -45.58 61.45 -3.44
N VAL A 107 -45.53 61.21 -4.75
CA VAL A 107 -46.68 60.84 -5.56
C VAL A 107 -46.50 59.41 -6.07
N HIS A 108 -47.50 58.58 -5.81
CA HIS A 108 -47.56 57.23 -6.35
C HIS A 108 -48.97 56.93 -6.88
N ASN A 109 -49.04 56.29 -8.05
CA ASN A 109 -50.29 56.03 -8.76
C ASN A 109 -50.83 54.59 -8.56
N SER A 110 -50.16 53.77 -7.77
CA SER A 110 -50.60 52.44 -7.36
C SER A 110 -50.62 52.31 -5.85
N ASN A 111 -51.38 51.32 -5.36
CA ASN A 111 -51.42 51.01 -3.93
C ASN A 111 -50.08 50.49 -3.40
N LEU A 112 -49.33 49.77 -4.24
CA LEU A 112 -48.06 49.14 -3.88
C LEU A 112 -46.90 49.73 -4.68
N PHE A 113 -45.81 50.00 -3.98
CA PHE A 113 -44.51 50.32 -4.53
C PHE A 113 -43.59 49.11 -4.37
N CYS A 114 -43.54 48.28 -5.41
CA CYS A 114 -42.77 47.04 -5.44
C CYS A 114 -41.44 47.22 -6.18
N ASN A 115 -40.35 46.73 -5.58
CA ASN A 115 -39.02 46.78 -6.15
C ASN A 115 -38.29 45.44 -5.96
N ASN A 116 -37.57 45.03 -7.01
CA ASN A 116 -36.63 43.93 -6.91
C ASN A 116 -35.27 44.46 -6.47
N ILE A 117 -34.71 43.85 -5.43
CA ILE A 117 -33.47 44.29 -4.80
C ILE A 117 -32.55 43.09 -4.69
N SER A 118 -31.33 43.24 -5.16
CA SER A 118 -30.24 42.29 -4.98
C SER A 118 -29.40 42.74 -3.80
N ILE A 119 -29.17 41.86 -2.83
CA ILE A 119 -28.44 42.16 -1.58
C ILE A 119 -27.35 41.11 -1.40
N THR A 120 -26.11 41.54 -1.19
CA THR A 120 -24.99 40.65 -0.87
C THR A 120 -24.55 40.87 0.58
N THR A 121 -24.44 39.79 1.35
CA THR A 121 -23.99 39.80 2.74
C THR A 121 -22.73 38.97 2.95
N GLN A 122 -21.98 39.29 4.00
CA GLN A 122 -20.92 38.44 4.53
C GLN A 122 -21.53 37.48 5.57
N GLY A 123 -21.47 36.18 5.31
CA GLY A 123 -22.20 35.17 6.06
C GLY A 123 -23.71 35.18 5.77
N GLU A 124 -24.38 34.11 6.20
CA GLU A 124 -25.79 33.84 5.95
C GLU A 124 -26.66 34.40 7.09
N PRO A 125 -27.52 35.42 6.85
CA PRO A 125 -28.53 35.85 7.81
C PRO A 125 -29.50 34.73 8.14
N GLY A 126 -29.86 34.61 9.41
CA GLY A 126 -30.96 33.74 9.84
C GLY A 126 -32.32 34.43 9.72
N VAL A 127 -32.35 35.75 9.84
CA VAL A 127 -33.56 36.56 9.91
C VAL A 127 -33.33 37.92 9.25
N VAL A 128 -34.37 38.48 8.63
CA VAL A 128 -34.49 39.91 8.35
C VAL A 128 -35.77 40.45 9.00
N ASP A 129 -35.61 41.49 9.80
CA ASP A 129 -36.72 42.30 10.29
C ASP A 129 -36.99 43.42 9.27
N ILE A 130 -38.25 43.56 8.86
CA ILE A 130 -38.71 44.51 7.85
C ILE A 130 -39.55 45.58 8.54
N ASP A 131 -39.22 46.85 8.32
CA ASP A 131 -40.08 47.99 8.67
C ASP A 131 -40.52 48.69 7.37
N TYR A 132 -41.77 48.50 6.99
CA TYR A 132 -42.37 49.04 5.76
C TYR A 132 -42.66 50.55 5.85
N HIS A 133 -42.74 51.09 7.07
CA HIS A 133 -42.98 52.51 7.29
C HIS A 133 -42.31 52.94 8.58
N GLN A 134 -41.08 53.45 8.44
CA GLN A 134 -40.31 53.92 9.58
C GLN A 134 -41.11 54.92 10.42
N GLY A 135 -41.15 54.66 11.72
CA GLY A 135 -41.85 55.48 12.70
C GLY A 135 -43.35 55.23 12.82
N TYR A 136 -43.94 54.33 12.02
CA TYR A 136 -45.36 53.96 12.12
C TYR A 136 -45.54 52.62 12.87
N PRO A 137 -46.14 52.60 14.07
CA PRO A 137 -46.30 51.37 14.84
C PRO A 137 -47.14 50.32 14.11
N GLY A 138 -46.61 49.10 14.01
CA GLY A 138 -47.31 47.97 13.41
C GLY A 138 -47.03 47.77 11.92
N CYS A 139 -46.22 48.60 11.28
CA CYS A 139 -45.78 48.38 9.89
C CYS A 139 -44.53 47.49 9.78
N THR A 140 -44.40 46.50 10.66
CA THR A 140 -43.21 45.62 10.73
C THR A 140 -43.56 44.17 10.46
N ASP A 141 -42.69 43.45 9.76
CA ASP A 141 -42.76 42.00 9.55
C ASP A 141 -41.39 41.36 9.76
N GLN A 142 -41.34 40.04 9.81
CA GLN A 142 -40.11 39.28 9.98
C GLN A 142 -40.08 38.13 8.99
N TYR A 143 -38.98 38.02 8.25
CA TYR A 143 -38.72 36.89 7.37
C TYR A 143 -37.56 36.04 7.91
N ILE A 144 -37.81 34.74 8.06
CA ILE A 144 -36.79 33.77 8.48
C ILE A 144 -36.21 33.15 7.21
N PHE A 145 -34.90 33.30 7.00
CA PHE A 145 -34.24 32.68 5.86
C PHE A 145 -34.18 31.16 6.02
N PRO A 146 -34.32 30.40 4.92
CA PRO A 146 -34.01 28.98 4.94
C PRO A 146 -32.51 28.82 5.20
N SER A 147 -32.13 28.03 6.20
CA SER A 147 -30.72 27.69 6.41
C SER A 147 -30.22 26.83 5.25
N SER A 148 -29.08 27.20 4.65
CA SER A 148 -28.37 26.31 3.74
C SER A 148 -28.05 24.98 4.45
N PRO A 149 -28.18 23.81 3.79
CA PRO A 149 -27.72 22.56 4.37
C PRO A 149 -26.23 22.70 4.72
N ALA A 150 -25.87 22.26 5.92
CA ALA A 150 -24.48 22.23 6.33
C ALA A 150 -23.69 21.29 5.40
N CYS A 151 -22.41 21.60 5.19
CA CYS A 151 -21.50 20.67 4.55
C CYS A 151 -21.48 19.36 5.33
N GLU A 152 -21.84 18.27 4.65
CA GLU A 152 -21.98 16.93 5.20
C GLU A 152 -21.13 15.97 4.36
N ILE A 153 -20.39 15.08 5.02
CA ILE A 153 -19.58 14.04 4.39
C ILE A 153 -20.05 12.69 4.92
N GLU A 154 -20.28 11.73 4.02
CA GLU A 154 -20.51 10.33 4.35
C GLU A 154 -19.43 9.46 3.69
N LEU A 155 -19.02 8.40 4.40
CA LEU A 155 -17.99 7.46 3.93
C LEU A 155 -18.60 6.07 3.73
N ALA A 156 -18.26 5.45 2.61
CA ALA A 156 -18.53 4.05 2.33
C ALA A 156 -17.28 3.36 1.79
N LEU A 157 -17.24 2.03 1.89
CA LEU A 157 -16.12 1.22 1.42
C LEU A 157 -16.28 0.88 -0.06
N GLY A 158 -15.18 1.04 -0.80
CA GLY A 158 -14.97 0.47 -2.12
C GLY A 158 -14.12 -0.80 -2.06
N ASN A 159 -13.43 -1.09 -3.15
CA ASN A 159 -12.57 -2.27 -3.24
C ASN A 159 -11.29 -2.15 -2.37
N GLN A 160 -10.84 -3.28 -1.82
CA GLN A 160 -9.56 -3.40 -1.15
C GLN A 160 -8.67 -4.35 -1.97
N THR A 161 -7.42 -3.98 -2.23
CA THR A 161 -6.47 -4.92 -2.85
C THR A 161 -5.88 -5.86 -1.81
N PRO A 162 -5.42 -7.06 -2.21
CA PRO A 162 -4.54 -7.88 -1.37
C PRO A 162 -3.28 -7.12 -0.94
N CYS A 163 -2.63 -7.62 0.11
CA CYS A 163 -1.30 -7.17 0.52
C CYS A 163 -0.24 -7.56 -0.52
N ASP A 164 0.66 -6.64 -0.85
CA ASP A 164 1.83 -6.87 -1.70
C ASP A 164 2.98 -7.49 -0.88
N PRO A 165 3.41 -8.73 -1.15
CA PRO A 165 4.41 -9.44 -0.35
C PRO A 165 5.80 -8.81 -0.41
N LEU A 166 6.08 -7.98 -1.41
CA LEU A 166 7.36 -7.27 -1.52
C LEU A 166 7.41 -6.02 -0.63
N THR A 167 6.29 -5.29 -0.53
CA THR A 167 6.26 -3.97 0.13
C THR A 167 5.50 -3.95 1.45
N ASN A 168 4.76 -5.01 1.78
CA ASN A 168 3.75 -5.05 2.85
C ASN A 168 2.68 -3.97 2.73
N THR A 169 2.37 -3.53 1.52
CA THR A 169 1.38 -2.47 1.30
C THR A 169 0.16 -2.95 0.55
N TYR A 170 -0.94 -2.21 0.70
CA TYR A 170 -2.17 -2.42 -0.04
C TYR A 170 -2.83 -1.07 -0.38
N THR A 171 -3.93 -1.15 -1.12
CA THR A 171 -4.77 0.00 -1.47
C THR A 171 -6.19 -0.22 -0.99
N GLN A 172 -6.85 0.85 -0.58
CA GLN A 172 -8.24 0.86 -0.15
C GLN A 172 -8.98 1.97 -0.89
N GLU A 173 -10.07 1.61 -1.58
CA GLU A 173 -11.00 2.60 -2.11
C GLU A 173 -12.00 3.04 -1.02
N ILE A 174 -12.19 4.35 -0.90
CA ILE A 174 -13.21 4.99 -0.07
C ILE A 174 -14.14 5.76 -1.00
N ILE A 175 -15.43 5.49 -0.90
CA ILE A 175 -16.48 6.24 -1.60
C ILE A 175 -16.91 7.36 -0.66
N VAL A 176 -16.64 8.61 -1.05
CA VAL A 176 -16.94 9.80 -0.28
C VAL A 176 -18.14 10.50 -0.91
N SER A 177 -19.27 10.54 -0.21
CA SER A 177 -20.41 11.36 -0.57
C SER A 177 -20.32 12.67 0.20
N TYR A 178 -20.58 13.79 -0.46
CA TYR A 178 -20.66 15.09 0.19
C TYR A 178 -21.75 15.99 -0.39
N GLN A 179 -22.24 16.91 0.44
CA GLN A 179 -23.16 17.99 0.07
C GLN A 179 -22.48 19.35 0.32
N THR A 180 -22.83 20.34 -0.52
CA THR A 180 -22.31 21.72 -0.44
C THR A 180 -20.79 21.81 -0.19
N PRO A 181 -19.93 21.15 -1.02
CA PRO A 181 -18.49 21.23 -0.81
C PRO A 181 -17.96 22.64 -1.10
N PRO A 182 -16.85 23.06 -0.48
CA PRO A 182 -16.22 24.35 -0.79
C PRO A 182 -15.86 24.48 -2.28
N SER A 183 -15.93 25.71 -2.78
CA SER A 183 -15.61 26.05 -4.19
C SER A 183 -14.13 25.89 -4.55
N SER A 184 -13.26 25.73 -3.55
CA SER A 184 -11.81 25.66 -3.69
C SER A 184 -11.19 24.68 -2.68
N GLY A 185 -9.93 24.29 -2.90
CA GLY A 185 -9.18 23.38 -2.02
C GLY A 185 -9.19 21.93 -2.47
N THR A 186 -8.96 21.04 -1.52
CA THR A 186 -8.82 19.59 -1.69
C THR A 186 -9.71 18.85 -0.70
N LEU A 187 -10.11 17.64 -1.08
CA LEU A 187 -10.62 16.63 -0.16
C LEU A 187 -9.43 15.83 0.37
N ASP A 188 -9.15 15.95 1.67
CA ASP A 188 -8.05 15.25 2.32
C ASP A 188 -8.60 14.03 3.07
N VAL A 189 -8.12 12.84 2.74
CA VAL A 189 -8.54 11.57 3.35
C VAL A 189 -7.31 10.87 3.93
N ASN A 190 -7.26 10.70 5.26
CA ASN A 190 -6.13 10.10 5.99
C ASN A 190 -4.76 10.68 5.59
N GLY A 191 -4.69 11.99 5.33
CA GLY A 191 -3.47 12.71 4.97
C GLY A 191 -3.09 12.66 3.49
N GLN A 192 -3.89 12.02 2.63
CA GLN A 192 -3.76 12.08 1.17
C GLN A 192 -4.75 13.11 0.60
N SER A 193 -4.29 13.99 -0.29
CA SER A 193 -5.09 15.09 -0.85
C SER A 193 -5.58 14.78 -2.26
N PHE A 194 -6.87 15.05 -2.50
CA PHE A 194 -7.53 14.80 -3.78
C PHE A 194 -8.27 16.05 -4.26
N ALA A 195 -8.35 16.25 -5.58
CA ALA A 195 -9.20 17.31 -6.13
C ALA A 195 -10.68 17.01 -5.81
N VAL A 196 -11.44 18.03 -5.42
CA VAL A 196 -12.88 17.89 -5.20
C VAL A 196 -13.58 17.77 -6.55
N THR A 197 -14.40 16.73 -6.72
CA THR A 197 -15.12 16.46 -7.97
C THR A 197 -16.63 16.33 -7.73
N SER A 198 -17.36 15.61 -8.59
CA SER A 198 -18.77 15.28 -8.36
C SER A 198 -18.92 14.27 -7.23
N SER A 199 -19.94 14.46 -6.39
CA SER A 199 -20.34 13.53 -5.34
C SER A 199 -21.31 12.45 -5.88
N PRO A 200 -21.16 11.16 -5.51
CA PRO A 200 -20.08 10.60 -4.72
C PRO A 200 -18.75 10.46 -5.49
N GLN A 201 -17.63 10.63 -4.79
CA GLN A 201 -16.28 10.53 -5.32
C GLN A 201 -15.57 9.28 -4.77
N THR A 202 -15.04 8.43 -5.65
CA THR A 202 -14.20 7.29 -5.24
C THR A 202 -12.73 7.72 -5.13
N ILE A 203 -12.15 7.48 -3.96
CA ILE A 203 -10.77 7.82 -3.60
C ILE A 203 -9.99 6.54 -3.36
N ALA A 204 -8.83 6.38 -4.00
CA ALA A 204 -7.91 5.27 -3.73
C ALA A 204 -6.81 5.70 -2.77
N LEU A 205 -6.89 5.25 -1.51
CA LEU A 205 -5.79 5.35 -0.57
C LEU A 205 -4.73 4.31 -0.92
N THR A 206 -3.50 4.75 -1.15
CA THR A 206 -2.39 3.88 -1.55
C THR A 206 -1.27 3.88 -0.52
N GLY A 207 -0.39 2.86 -0.57
CA GLY A 207 0.76 2.74 0.33
C GLY A 207 0.37 2.47 1.78
N LEU A 208 -0.79 1.86 2.01
CA LEU A 208 -1.27 1.53 3.36
C LEU A 208 -0.53 0.28 3.86
N ILE A 209 -0.12 0.27 5.13
CA ILE A 209 0.63 -0.86 5.73
C ILE A 209 -0.33 -1.99 6.11
N ALA A 210 -0.07 -3.20 5.62
CA ALA A 210 -0.80 -4.40 6.00
C ALA A 210 -0.35 -4.90 7.38
N ASN A 211 -1.27 -4.92 8.35
CA ASN A 211 -0.98 -5.35 9.72
C ASN A 211 -2.17 -6.00 10.45
N GLY A 212 -3.30 -6.22 9.75
CA GLY A 212 -4.51 -6.81 10.34
C GLY A 212 -5.30 -5.89 11.28
N GLY A 213 -4.84 -4.65 11.49
CA GLY A 213 -5.49 -3.69 12.38
C GLY A 213 -6.73 -3.06 11.77
N THR A 214 -7.61 -2.55 12.62
CA THR A 214 -8.69 -1.66 12.18
C THR A 214 -8.12 -0.28 11.81
N VAL A 215 -8.76 0.39 10.85
CA VAL A 215 -8.32 1.67 10.32
C VAL A 215 -9.44 2.69 10.44
N ASP A 216 -9.19 3.74 11.21
CA ASP A 216 -10.02 4.94 11.26
C ASP A 216 -9.83 5.73 9.95
N VAL A 217 -10.91 6.34 9.45
CA VAL A 217 -10.85 7.23 8.30
C VAL A 217 -11.33 8.62 8.69
N ASN A 218 -10.44 9.59 8.56
CA ASN A 218 -10.71 11.01 8.66
C ASN A 218 -10.74 11.62 7.26
N ALA A 219 -11.85 12.28 6.92
CA ALA A 219 -12.00 13.03 5.68
C ALA A 219 -12.41 14.48 5.98
N LEU A 220 -11.77 15.45 5.32
CA LEU A 220 -12.06 16.88 5.49
C LEU A 220 -11.78 17.69 4.22
N PHE A 221 -12.40 18.86 4.09
CA PHE A 221 -12.03 19.81 3.04
C PHE A 221 -10.96 20.78 3.54
N SER A 222 -9.86 20.96 2.79
CA SER A 222 -8.74 21.79 3.24
C SER A 222 -9.08 23.29 3.35
N SER A 223 -10.04 23.77 2.56
CA SER A 223 -10.54 25.15 2.61
C SER A 223 -11.60 25.37 3.69
N GLU A 224 -12.22 24.30 4.19
CA GLU A 224 -13.22 24.35 5.27
C GLU A 224 -13.00 23.16 6.21
N PRO A 225 -11.95 23.20 7.07
CA PRO A 225 -11.60 22.05 7.91
C PRO A 225 -12.68 21.68 8.94
N THR A 226 -13.65 22.57 9.17
CA THR A 226 -14.80 22.28 10.03
C THR A 226 -15.76 21.29 9.37
N CYS A 227 -15.80 21.22 8.04
CA CYS A 227 -16.49 20.15 7.31
C CYS A 227 -15.59 18.91 7.25
N SER A 228 -15.69 18.10 8.30
CA SER A 228 -14.92 16.87 8.46
C SER A 228 -15.76 15.75 9.05
N ILE A 229 -15.36 14.52 8.79
CA ILE A 229 -15.91 13.31 9.41
C ILE A 229 -14.77 12.39 9.85
N LEU A 230 -14.91 11.84 11.04
CA LEU A 230 -14.09 10.75 11.55
C LEU A 230 -14.96 9.51 11.69
N SER A 231 -14.69 8.49 10.88
CA SER A 231 -15.29 7.16 11.03
C SER A 231 -14.29 6.22 11.66
N ASN A 232 -14.56 5.80 12.90
CA ASN A 232 -13.68 4.88 13.61
C ASN A 232 -13.86 3.46 13.08
N ASP A 233 -12.76 2.71 12.99
CA ASP A 233 -12.71 1.32 12.55
C ASP A 233 -13.48 1.07 11.24
N LEU A 234 -13.41 2.01 10.28
CA LEU A 234 -14.21 1.95 9.05
C LEU A 234 -13.93 0.67 8.25
N PHE A 235 -12.69 0.18 8.27
CA PHE A 235 -12.31 -1.11 7.69
C PHE A 235 -11.16 -1.78 8.44
N THR A 236 -10.91 -3.05 8.12
CA THR A 236 -9.76 -3.81 8.61
C THR A 236 -8.71 -3.90 7.50
N SER A 237 -7.47 -3.58 7.82
CA SER A 237 -6.30 -3.80 6.97
C SER A 237 -6.07 -5.30 6.76
N PRO A 238 -5.58 -5.75 5.59
CA PRO A 238 -5.06 -7.10 5.43
C PRO A 238 -4.01 -7.43 6.48
N LEU A 239 -3.87 -8.72 6.84
CA LEU A 239 -2.72 -9.18 7.62
C LEU A 239 -1.42 -8.89 6.86
N SER A 240 -0.34 -8.70 7.62
CA SER A 240 1.00 -8.57 7.05
C SER A 240 1.28 -9.78 6.15
N CYS A 241 1.80 -9.50 4.96
CA CYS A 241 2.21 -10.52 4.00
C CYS A 241 3.72 -10.44 3.68
N ILE A 242 4.49 -9.65 4.44
CA ILE A 242 5.95 -9.75 4.38
C ILE A 242 6.38 -11.10 4.93
N CYS A 243 7.13 -11.82 4.11
CA CYS A 243 7.89 -12.98 4.53
C CYS A 243 9.26 -12.54 5.09
N SER A 244 9.49 -12.70 6.39
CA SER A 244 10.76 -12.35 7.04
C SER A 244 11.72 -13.53 7.20
N THR A 245 11.69 -14.48 6.27
CA THR A 245 12.53 -15.69 6.32
C THR A 245 13.94 -15.45 5.77
N ASN A 246 14.93 -16.18 6.29
CA ASN A 246 16.30 -16.22 5.77
C ASN A 246 16.96 -17.56 6.12
N THR A 247 17.99 -17.93 5.38
CA THR A 247 18.74 -19.19 5.57
C THR A 247 19.93 -19.07 6.52
N GLY A 248 20.15 -17.89 7.10
CA GLY A 248 21.28 -17.63 8.00
C GLY A 248 22.63 -17.86 7.33
N THR A 249 23.54 -18.50 8.06
CA THR A 249 24.87 -18.88 7.57
C THR A 249 25.05 -20.38 7.65
N THR A 250 25.51 -20.98 6.55
CA THR A 250 25.87 -22.40 6.50
C THR A 250 27.39 -22.55 6.52
N GLU A 251 27.87 -23.35 7.46
CA GLU A 251 29.25 -23.81 7.53
C GLU A 251 29.34 -25.22 6.96
N ALA A 252 30.34 -25.47 6.12
CA ALA A 252 30.64 -26.79 5.56
C ALA A 252 32.06 -27.20 5.98
N LEU A 253 32.20 -28.39 6.56
CA LEU A 253 33.45 -28.93 7.05
C LEU A 253 33.63 -30.36 6.53
N THR A 254 34.85 -30.68 6.13
CA THR A 254 35.23 -32.02 5.67
C THR A 254 36.00 -32.78 6.75
N SER A 255 36.05 -34.11 6.65
CA SER A 255 36.90 -34.93 7.53
C SER A 255 38.39 -34.62 7.39
N ASP A 256 38.82 -34.19 6.20
CA ASP A 256 40.12 -33.58 5.98
C ASP A 256 39.99 -32.05 6.04
N VAL A 257 40.44 -31.44 7.14
CA VAL A 257 40.35 -29.99 7.37
C VAL A 257 41.12 -29.13 6.36
N SER A 258 41.98 -29.72 5.54
CA SER A 258 42.66 -29.02 4.45
C SER A 258 41.85 -28.97 3.15
N ASN A 259 40.85 -29.83 3.02
CA ASN A 259 39.89 -29.84 1.91
C ASN A 259 38.86 -28.72 2.09
N THR A 260 39.15 -27.56 1.48
CA THR A 260 38.25 -26.38 1.53
C THR A 260 37.50 -26.14 0.23
N ASP A 261 37.75 -26.95 -0.79
CA ASP A 261 37.08 -26.92 -2.10
C ASP A 261 35.98 -27.99 -2.24
N PHE A 262 35.82 -28.83 -1.22
CA PHE A 262 34.77 -29.84 -1.09
C PHE A 262 34.82 -30.90 -2.20
N VAL A 263 36.03 -31.20 -2.67
CA VAL A 263 36.32 -32.33 -3.56
C VAL A 263 36.67 -33.54 -2.69
N LEU A 264 35.69 -34.39 -2.43
CA LEU A 264 35.81 -35.48 -1.46
C LEU A 264 36.51 -36.70 -2.07
N CYS A 265 37.65 -37.08 -1.52
CA CYS A 265 38.26 -38.38 -1.76
C CYS A 265 37.43 -39.52 -1.16
N PHE A 266 37.71 -40.76 -1.59
CA PHE A 266 36.95 -41.91 -1.10
C PHE A 266 37.12 -42.07 0.43
N ASN A 267 35.99 -42.30 1.12
CA ASN A 267 35.79 -42.30 2.58
C ASN A 267 35.88 -40.94 3.29
N GLU A 268 36.05 -39.83 2.57
CA GLU A 268 35.93 -38.51 3.20
C GLU A 268 34.48 -38.18 3.52
N THR A 269 34.28 -37.44 4.61
CA THR A 269 32.96 -36.96 5.02
C THR A 269 32.84 -35.46 4.82
N ILE A 270 31.63 -34.97 4.60
CA ILE A 270 31.28 -33.55 4.65
C ILE A 270 30.09 -33.36 5.58
N ASP A 271 30.21 -32.38 6.47
CA ASP A 271 29.19 -31.98 7.43
C ASP A 271 28.82 -30.51 7.18
N LEU A 272 27.52 -30.26 7.00
CA LEU A 272 26.96 -28.94 6.83
C LEU A 272 26.14 -28.58 8.06
N THR A 273 26.30 -27.37 8.59
CA THR A 273 25.50 -26.83 9.70
C THR A 273 25.05 -25.41 9.39
N SER A 274 23.75 -25.17 9.47
CA SER A 274 23.14 -23.85 9.26
C SER A 274 22.71 -23.24 10.59
N THR A 275 23.07 -21.97 10.81
CA THR A 275 22.74 -21.23 12.04
C THR A 275 22.23 -19.83 11.73
N GLY A 276 21.47 -19.24 12.64
CA GLY A 276 20.96 -17.87 12.51
C GLY A 276 19.84 -17.69 11.47
N TYR A 277 19.22 -18.78 11.00
CA TYR A 277 18.10 -18.75 10.07
C TYR A 277 16.81 -18.26 10.74
N THR A 278 15.87 -17.76 9.94
CA THR A 278 14.51 -17.41 10.36
C THR A 278 13.53 -18.15 9.48
N LEU A 279 12.66 -18.96 10.07
CA LEU A 279 11.70 -19.77 9.32
C LEU A 279 10.52 -18.92 8.81
N PRO A 280 9.83 -19.36 7.75
CA PRO A 280 8.55 -18.81 7.32
C PRO A 280 7.52 -18.81 8.46
N ASP A 281 6.55 -17.90 8.40
CA ASP A 281 5.53 -17.80 9.44
C ASP A 281 4.68 -19.08 9.51
N ALA A 282 4.54 -19.57 10.75
CA ALA A 282 4.34 -20.98 11.05
C ALA A 282 2.98 -21.56 10.63
N LEU A 283 2.95 -22.26 9.48
CA LEU A 283 2.20 -23.51 9.40
C LEU A 283 2.83 -24.55 10.34
N PRO A 284 2.10 -25.57 10.83
CA PRO A 284 2.77 -26.67 11.49
C PRO A 284 3.81 -27.25 10.51
N ASN A 285 5.06 -27.36 10.96
CA ASN A 285 6.19 -28.02 10.28
C ASN A 285 7.07 -27.17 9.35
N SER A 286 7.16 -25.85 9.55
CA SER A 286 8.24 -25.08 8.92
C SER A 286 9.62 -25.55 9.40
N SER A 287 10.60 -25.60 8.51
CA SER A 287 11.94 -26.13 8.82
C SER A 287 13.03 -25.55 7.93
N MET A 288 14.26 -25.66 8.39
CA MET A 288 15.45 -25.54 7.57
C MET A 288 15.73 -26.87 6.84
N GLY A 289 16.43 -26.79 5.70
CA GLY A 289 16.94 -27.93 4.98
C GLY A 289 17.93 -27.54 3.89
N TYR A 290 18.22 -28.50 3.02
CA TYR A 290 19.10 -28.35 1.87
C TYR A 290 18.43 -28.92 0.63
N ALA A 291 18.20 -28.06 -0.36
CA ALA A 291 17.72 -28.46 -1.68
C ALA A 291 18.91 -29.02 -2.48
N LEU A 292 18.71 -30.20 -3.09
CA LEU A 292 19.76 -30.86 -3.88
C LEU A 292 19.60 -30.52 -5.37
N TYR A 293 20.72 -30.16 -6.00
CA TYR A 293 20.76 -29.77 -7.41
C TYR A 293 21.85 -30.54 -8.16
N THR A 294 21.58 -30.84 -9.43
CA THR A 294 22.47 -31.56 -10.37
C THR A 294 23.33 -30.63 -11.22
N CYS A 295 23.03 -29.33 -11.21
CA CYS A 295 23.82 -28.25 -11.77
C CYS A 295 23.65 -27.00 -10.91
N LEU A 296 24.49 -25.98 -11.10
CA LEU A 296 24.33 -24.72 -10.40
C LEU A 296 22.91 -24.15 -10.62
N PRO A 297 22.14 -23.83 -9.55
CA PRO A 297 20.80 -23.27 -9.68
C PRO A 297 20.79 -22.00 -10.54
N THR A 298 19.76 -21.88 -11.36
CA THR A 298 19.58 -20.74 -12.29
C THR A 298 18.43 -19.82 -11.89
N THR A 299 17.58 -20.30 -10.98
CA THR A 299 16.44 -19.59 -10.42
C THR A 299 16.52 -19.59 -8.90
N ASN A 300 15.76 -18.70 -8.27
CA ASN A 300 15.61 -18.62 -6.83
C ASN A 300 14.40 -19.42 -6.31
N ASN A 301 13.95 -20.43 -7.05
CA ASN A 301 12.82 -21.28 -6.67
C ASN A 301 13.02 -22.72 -7.19
N PRO A 302 13.13 -23.72 -6.29
CA PRO A 302 13.34 -25.12 -6.68
C PRO A 302 12.31 -25.67 -7.67
N THR A 303 11.03 -25.30 -7.59
CA THR A 303 9.98 -25.85 -8.48
C THR A 303 10.07 -25.32 -9.90
N THR A 304 10.75 -24.20 -10.13
CA THR A 304 10.95 -23.62 -11.45
C THR A 304 12.34 -23.91 -12.02
N ASP A 305 13.24 -24.51 -11.23
CA ASP A 305 14.61 -24.77 -11.63
C ASP A 305 14.78 -26.15 -12.28
N VAL A 306 15.36 -26.18 -13.48
CA VAL A 306 15.65 -27.43 -14.18
C VAL A 306 16.76 -28.25 -13.53
N CYS A 307 17.65 -27.61 -12.76
CA CYS A 307 18.74 -28.26 -12.06
C CYS A 307 18.30 -28.91 -10.74
N PHE A 308 17.08 -28.63 -10.25
CA PHE A 308 16.60 -29.20 -8.99
C PHE A 308 16.39 -30.71 -9.12
N SER A 309 16.95 -31.48 -8.19
CA SER A 309 16.89 -32.95 -8.26
C SER A 309 15.56 -33.52 -7.76
N GLY A 310 14.64 -32.67 -7.27
CA GLY A 310 13.39 -33.10 -6.63
C GLY A 310 13.57 -33.59 -5.19
N GLN A 311 14.73 -33.37 -4.58
CA GLN A 311 15.06 -33.90 -3.25
C GLN A 311 15.48 -32.80 -2.27
N TYR A 312 15.09 -32.99 -1.02
CA TYR A 312 15.46 -32.16 0.11
C TYR A 312 16.10 -33.01 1.21
N ILE A 313 17.11 -32.46 1.87
CA ILE A 313 17.58 -32.94 3.18
C ILE A 313 16.96 -32.03 4.23
N ILE A 314 16.19 -32.58 5.16
CA ILE A 314 15.50 -31.82 6.19
C ILE A 314 16.34 -31.74 7.45
N GLY A 315 16.43 -30.55 8.02
CA GLY A 315 17.20 -30.26 9.22
C GLY A 315 18.18 -29.11 8.99
N ASP A 316 18.65 -28.53 10.08
CA ASP A 316 19.70 -27.52 10.05
C ASP A 316 21.10 -28.12 9.90
N ALA A 317 21.24 -29.44 9.96
CA ALA A 317 22.48 -30.15 9.69
C ALA A 317 22.29 -31.25 8.63
N ALA A 318 23.31 -31.45 7.80
CA ALA A 318 23.39 -32.54 6.84
C ALA A 318 24.80 -33.14 6.87
N SER A 319 24.90 -34.46 6.69
CA SER A 319 26.18 -35.17 6.66
C SER A 319 26.16 -36.19 5.52
N SER A 320 27.28 -36.30 4.82
CA SER A 320 27.48 -37.25 3.74
C SER A 320 28.88 -37.83 3.78
N VAL A 321 29.02 -39.06 3.28
CA VAL A 321 30.30 -39.76 3.16
C VAL A 321 30.48 -40.13 1.70
N ASN A 322 31.67 -39.91 1.16
CA ASN A 322 32.04 -40.43 -0.15
C ASN A 322 32.40 -41.92 -0.08
N ASP A 323 31.39 -42.79 0.00
CA ASP A 323 31.55 -44.24 -0.01
C ASP A 323 31.13 -44.88 -1.34
N GLY A 324 30.92 -44.05 -2.37
CA GLY A 324 30.41 -44.48 -3.67
C GLY A 324 28.92 -44.84 -3.67
N THR A 325 28.17 -44.61 -2.58
CA THR A 325 26.71 -44.84 -2.50
C THR A 325 25.88 -43.58 -2.62
N PHE A 326 26.46 -42.42 -2.27
CA PHE A 326 25.79 -41.12 -2.36
C PHE A 326 25.81 -40.54 -3.79
N ALA A 327 26.96 -40.60 -4.46
CA ALA A 327 27.16 -40.11 -5.82
C ALA A 327 26.33 -40.80 -6.93
N PRO A 328 25.99 -42.11 -6.88
CA PRO A 328 25.24 -42.77 -7.96
C PRO A 328 23.76 -42.42 -8.06
N ALA A 329 23.16 -41.76 -7.04
CA ALA A 329 21.71 -41.58 -6.98
C ALA A 329 21.19 -40.28 -7.61
N ILE A 330 22.07 -39.28 -7.84
CA ILE A 330 21.70 -37.95 -8.40
C ILE A 330 22.67 -37.53 -9.54
N ALA A 331 23.67 -38.37 -9.85
CA ALA A 331 24.84 -38.14 -10.72
C ALA A 331 24.68 -37.10 -11.86
N SER A 332 25.18 -35.90 -11.59
CA SER A 332 25.73 -35.02 -12.63
C SER A 332 26.83 -35.78 -13.39
N PRO A 333 27.05 -35.50 -14.70
CA PRO A 333 28.10 -36.14 -15.50
C PRO A 333 29.53 -36.07 -14.93
N ASN A 334 29.81 -35.20 -13.95
CA ASN A 334 31.11 -34.99 -13.33
C ASN A 334 31.16 -35.33 -11.82
N GLN A 335 30.17 -36.06 -11.29
CA GLN A 335 30.04 -36.40 -9.86
C GLN A 335 29.93 -35.19 -8.89
N THR A 336 29.59 -34.01 -9.42
CA THR A 336 29.34 -32.80 -8.63
C THR A 336 27.85 -32.59 -8.37
N ILE A 337 27.51 -32.17 -7.15
CA ILE A 337 26.17 -31.69 -6.79
C ILE A 337 26.25 -30.32 -6.12
N TRP A 338 25.11 -29.64 -6.05
CA TRP A 338 24.96 -28.40 -5.29
C TRP A 338 23.95 -28.62 -4.16
N MET A 339 24.38 -28.35 -2.93
CA MET A 339 23.52 -28.30 -1.76
C MET A 339 23.18 -26.84 -1.48
N VAL A 340 21.91 -26.47 -1.58
CA VAL A 340 21.47 -25.09 -1.35
C VAL A 340 20.68 -25.03 -0.06
N PRO A 341 21.15 -24.29 0.96
CA PRO A 341 20.38 -24.07 2.19
C PRO A 341 19.03 -23.46 1.85
N ILE A 342 17.94 -23.94 2.44
CA ILE A 342 16.58 -23.47 2.17
C ILE A 342 15.72 -23.50 3.43
N THR A 343 14.95 -22.45 3.66
CA THR A 343 13.86 -22.47 4.64
C THR A 343 12.56 -22.87 3.95
N MET A 344 11.75 -23.67 4.62
CA MET A 344 10.56 -24.30 4.03
C MET A 344 9.38 -24.15 4.98
N ASP A 345 8.18 -24.05 4.42
CA ASP A 345 6.94 -23.95 5.19
C ASP A 345 6.41 -25.32 5.65
N MET A 346 6.68 -26.40 4.90
CA MET A 346 6.22 -27.75 5.20
C MET A 346 7.28 -28.83 4.97
N ALA A 347 7.98 -29.19 6.05
CA ALA A 347 8.97 -30.26 6.06
C ALA A 347 8.46 -31.56 6.72
N ALA A 348 7.20 -31.94 6.48
CA ALA A 348 6.59 -33.13 7.06
C ALA A 348 6.44 -34.28 6.06
N PRO A 349 7.00 -35.48 6.32
CA PRO A 349 6.75 -36.65 5.48
C PRO A 349 5.24 -36.95 5.36
N PRO A 350 4.73 -37.36 4.17
CA PRO A 350 5.45 -37.75 2.97
C PRO A 350 5.60 -36.64 1.91
N ILE A 351 5.15 -35.41 2.19
CA ILE A 351 5.16 -34.31 1.22
C ILE A 351 6.09 -33.23 1.76
N PHE A 352 7.27 -33.14 1.17
CA PHE A 352 8.15 -32.00 1.38
C PHE A 352 7.76 -30.92 0.37
N ASN A 353 7.33 -29.78 0.87
CA ASN A 353 7.05 -28.61 0.07
C ASN A 353 7.73 -27.41 0.72
N HIS A 354 8.45 -26.63 -0.08
CA HIS A 354 9.10 -25.42 0.39
C HIS A 354 8.14 -24.22 0.41
N ASP A 355 7.01 -24.33 -0.29
CA ASP A 355 5.96 -23.32 -0.45
C ASP A 355 4.59 -24.00 -0.65
N ALA A 356 4.04 -24.58 0.42
CA ALA A 356 2.80 -25.34 0.49
C ALA A 356 1.52 -24.49 0.42
N ASP A 357 1.51 -23.27 0.93
CA ASP A 357 0.39 -22.34 0.78
C ASP A 357 0.52 -21.42 -0.45
N GLY A 358 1.68 -21.43 -1.12
CA GLY A 358 1.90 -20.71 -2.37
C GLY A 358 2.05 -19.20 -2.16
N ASP A 359 2.41 -18.77 -0.96
CA ASP A 359 2.66 -17.37 -0.62
C ASP A 359 4.08 -16.91 -1.01
N GLY A 360 4.95 -17.84 -1.42
CA GLY A 360 6.33 -17.59 -1.82
C GLY A 360 7.25 -17.33 -0.64
N CYS A 361 6.83 -17.67 0.59
CA CYS A 361 7.57 -17.40 1.81
C CYS A 361 8.63 -18.47 2.08
N PHE A 362 9.74 -18.38 1.39
CA PHE A 362 10.94 -19.18 1.62
C PHE A 362 12.20 -18.40 1.24
N ALA A 363 13.35 -18.81 1.77
CA ALA A 363 14.64 -18.23 1.40
C ALA A 363 15.60 -19.33 0.94
N MET A 364 16.44 -19.00 -0.03
CA MET A 364 17.55 -19.84 -0.48
C MET A 364 18.88 -19.18 -0.12
N GLY A 365 19.82 -20.00 0.35
CA GLY A 365 21.18 -19.60 0.68
C GLY A 365 22.13 -19.69 -0.51
N THR A 366 23.42 -19.56 -0.21
CA THR A 366 24.47 -19.72 -1.21
C THR A 366 24.62 -21.21 -1.58
N PRO A 367 24.62 -21.59 -2.87
CA PRO A 367 24.89 -22.97 -3.28
C PRO A 367 26.28 -23.43 -2.84
N ILE A 368 26.35 -24.63 -2.25
CA ILE A 368 27.59 -25.29 -1.85
C ILE A 368 27.86 -26.39 -2.87
N GLU A 369 28.92 -26.23 -3.66
CA GLU A 369 29.38 -27.20 -4.65
C GLU A 369 30.16 -28.32 -3.96
N ILE A 370 29.81 -29.57 -4.22
CA ILE A 370 30.45 -30.75 -3.61
C ILE A 370 30.70 -31.79 -4.69
N THR A 371 31.94 -32.24 -4.80
CA THR A 371 32.35 -33.27 -5.76
C THR A 371 32.74 -34.53 -5.01
N TYR A 372 32.21 -35.68 -5.43
CA TYR A 372 32.54 -36.98 -4.86
C TYR A 372 33.44 -37.69 -5.85
N LEU A 373 34.66 -38.11 -5.48
CA LEU A 373 35.56 -38.80 -6.40
C LEU A 373 35.48 -40.33 -6.25
N ASN A 374 35.55 -41.05 -7.36
CA ASN A 374 35.81 -42.48 -7.33
C ASN A 374 37.20 -42.77 -6.75
N PRO A 375 37.42 -43.93 -6.09
CA PRO A 375 38.74 -44.29 -5.58
C PRO A 375 39.75 -44.50 -6.72
N ILE A 376 41.00 -44.11 -6.49
CA ILE A 376 42.10 -44.47 -7.40
C ILE A 376 42.29 -45.99 -7.36
N THR A 377 42.22 -46.61 -8.53
CA THR A 377 42.37 -48.04 -8.73
C THR A 377 43.52 -48.32 -9.68
N THR A 378 44.21 -49.43 -9.43
CA THR A 378 45.31 -49.88 -10.29
C THR A 378 45.08 -51.30 -10.77
N SER A 379 45.44 -51.56 -12.02
CA SER A 379 45.64 -52.92 -12.51
C SER A 379 47.05 -53.06 -13.07
N SER A 380 47.65 -54.24 -12.98
CA SER A 380 49.02 -54.45 -13.42
C SER A 380 49.17 -55.71 -14.25
N VAL A 381 49.95 -55.61 -15.34
CA VAL A 381 50.29 -56.72 -16.22
C VAL A 381 51.81 -56.90 -16.25
N SER A 382 52.27 -58.09 -15.89
CA SER A 382 53.69 -58.43 -15.86
C SER A 382 54.20 -58.99 -17.19
N ASP A 383 55.33 -58.48 -17.66
CA ASP A 383 56.15 -59.10 -18.71
C ASP A 383 57.46 -59.61 -18.11
N CYS A 384 57.42 -60.85 -17.64
CA CYS A 384 58.57 -61.50 -17.01
C CYS A 384 59.73 -61.75 -18.00
N GLY A 385 59.46 -61.78 -19.31
CA GLY A 385 60.48 -61.97 -20.34
C GLY A 385 61.33 -60.72 -20.57
N ALA A 386 60.73 -59.54 -20.38
CA ALA A 386 61.39 -58.24 -20.49
C ALA A 386 61.82 -57.63 -19.15
N GLY A 387 61.44 -58.22 -18.01
CA GLY A 387 61.72 -57.65 -16.68
C GLY A 387 60.93 -56.37 -16.40
N ASN A 388 59.70 -56.28 -16.94
CA ASN A 388 58.86 -55.10 -16.89
C ASN A 388 57.49 -55.42 -16.29
N MET A 389 56.83 -54.43 -15.70
CA MET A 389 55.40 -54.50 -15.41
C MET A 389 54.71 -53.17 -15.69
N SER A 390 53.59 -53.25 -16.40
CA SER A 390 52.74 -52.12 -16.78
C SER A 390 51.67 -51.96 -15.71
N VAL A 391 51.54 -50.77 -15.14
CA VAL A 391 50.50 -50.40 -14.17
C VAL A 391 49.57 -49.41 -14.85
N ASN A 392 48.30 -49.79 -14.98
CA ASN A 392 47.22 -48.92 -15.42
C ASN A 392 46.57 -48.27 -14.20
N VAL A 393 46.30 -46.97 -14.29
CA VAL A 393 45.72 -46.15 -13.20
C VAL A 393 44.41 -45.55 -13.69
N SER A 394 43.36 -45.63 -12.87
CA SER A 394 42.03 -45.06 -13.12
C SER A 394 41.40 -44.54 -11.84
N GLY A 395 40.35 -43.73 -11.93
CA GLY A 395 39.65 -43.18 -10.75
C GLY A 395 40.17 -41.80 -10.32
N GLY A 396 39.78 -41.32 -9.14
CA GLY A 396 40.23 -40.02 -8.61
C GLY A 396 39.80 -38.83 -9.47
N PHE A 397 40.44 -37.69 -9.24
CA PHE A 397 40.16 -36.43 -9.91
C PHE A 397 40.34 -36.47 -11.44
N PRO A 398 41.40 -37.11 -11.99
CA PRO A 398 41.61 -37.19 -13.44
C PRO A 398 40.59 -38.04 -14.21
N GLU A 399 39.63 -38.66 -13.53
CA GLU A 399 38.50 -39.34 -14.19
C GLU A 399 37.45 -38.36 -14.71
N PHE A 400 37.23 -37.25 -14.01
CA PHE A 400 36.15 -36.29 -14.33
C PHE A 400 36.66 -34.93 -14.76
N PHE A 401 37.87 -34.56 -14.32
CA PHE A 401 38.46 -33.24 -14.52
C PHE A 401 39.85 -33.34 -15.13
N ILE A 402 40.37 -32.21 -15.58
CA ILE A 402 41.75 -32.13 -16.07
C ILE A 402 42.68 -32.11 -14.85
N GLY A 403 43.52 -33.13 -14.72
CA GLY A 403 44.49 -33.24 -13.64
C GLY A 403 45.46 -34.41 -13.88
N ASP A 404 46.48 -34.50 -13.04
CA ASP A 404 47.52 -35.53 -13.12
C ASP A 404 47.48 -36.47 -11.91
N TYR A 405 47.73 -37.76 -12.15
CA TYR A 405 48.25 -38.64 -11.12
C TYR A 405 49.76 -38.41 -10.98
N ASN A 406 50.23 -38.19 -9.77
CA ASN A 406 51.65 -38.13 -9.43
C ASN A 406 52.10 -39.48 -8.86
N LEU A 407 53.09 -40.09 -9.51
CA LEU A 407 53.57 -41.43 -9.20
C LEU A 407 54.96 -41.37 -8.59
N THR A 408 55.12 -41.98 -7.43
CA THR A 408 56.40 -42.19 -6.77
C THR A 408 56.71 -43.68 -6.73
N ASN A 409 57.83 -44.10 -7.34
CA ASN A 409 58.31 -45.47 -7.17
C ASN A 409 58.87 -45.63 -5.76
N THR A 410 58.31 -46.57 -5.01
CA THR A 410 58.76 -46.88 -3.64
C THR A 410 59.42 -48.27 -3.56
N GLY A 411 59.47 -49.00 -4.67
CA GLY A 411 60.04 -50.34 -4.77
C GLY A 411 61.18 -50.44 -5.77
N SER A 412 61.39 -51.66 -6.28
CA SER A 412 62.44 -51.95 -7.27
C SER A 412 62.09 -51.44 -8.67
N GLY A 413 63.08 -51.35 -9.55
CA GLY A 413 62.90 -50.94 -10.94
C GLY A 413 62.86 -49.43 -11.16
N THR A 414 62.55 -49.01 -12.39
CA THR A 414 62.51 -47.60 -12.83
C THR A 414 61.20 -47.31 -13.56
N LEU A 415 60.53 -46.22 -13.18
CA LEU A 415 59.30 -45.76 -13.84
C LEU A 415 59.58 -45.13 -15.20
N SER A 416 58.72 -45.42 -16.17
CA SER A 416 58.74 -44.78 -17.50
C SER A 416 58.28 -43.32 -17.47
N ALA A 417 57.45 -42.96 -16.48
CA ALA A 417 56.96 -41.60 -16.24
C ALA A 417 56.62 -41.44 -14.76
N THR A 418 56.73 -40.23 -14.24
CA THR A 418 56.31 -39.89 -12.86
C THR A 418 54.92 -39.26 -12.82
N THR A 419 54.29 -39.05 -13.98
CA THR A 419 52.94 -38.50 -14.09
C THR A 419 52.12 -39.24 -15.14
N ILE A 420 50.81 -39.32 -14.91
CA ILE A 420 49.81 -39.80 -15.88
C ILE A 420 48.69 -38.75 -15.89
N ASN A 421 48.38 -38.20 -17.07
CA ASN A 421 47.48 -37.05 -17.22
C ASN A 421 46.06 -37.41 -17.69
N ASN A 422 45.68 -38.68 -17.57
CA ASN A 422 44.35 -39.16 -17.91
C ASN A 422 44.00 -40.46 -17.16
N SER A 423 42.76 -40.59 -16.72
CA SER A 423 42.22 -41.87 -16.23
C SER A 423 42.32 -42.96 -17.31
N GLY A 424 42.71 -44.17 -16.89
CA GLY A 424 42.99 -45.32 -17.77
C GLY A 424 44.40 -45.33 -18.38
N GLY A 425 45.21 -44.29 -18.14
CA GLY A 425 46.61 -44.25 -18.56
C GLY A 425 47.49 -45.29 -17.86
N SER A 426 48.70 -45.51 -18.38
CA SER A 426 49.61 -46.50 -17.80
C SER A 426 51.06 -46.02 -17.71
N VAL A 427 51.77 -46.58 -16.74
CA VAL A 427 53.22 -46.44 -16.55
C VAL A 427 53.86 -47.82 -16.60
N THR A 428 55.10 -47.91 -17.07
CA THR A 428 55.89 -49.14 -17.00
C THR A 428 56.96 -49.02 -15.92
N ILE A 429 57.08 -50.03 -15.06
CA ILE A 429 58.22 -50.25 -14.17
C ILE A 429 59.15 -51.24 -14.87
N SER A 430 60.37 -50.81 -15.17
CA SER A 430 61.37 -51.59 -15.89
C SER A 430 62.58 -51.95 -15.02
N GLY A 431 63.36 -52.93 -15.47
CA GLY A 431 64.61 -53.33 -14.79
C GLY A 431 64.38 -54.22 -13.56
N LEU A 432 63.25 -54.92 -13.51
CA LEU A 432 62.96 -55.88 -12.45
C LEU A 432 63.63 -57.23 -12.75
N ILE A 433 64.24 -57.83 -11.73
CA ILE A 433 64.77 -59.19 -11.78
C ILE A 433 63.91 -60.15 -10.94
N ASN A 434 64.07 -61.46 -11.17
CA ASN A 434 63.30 -62.46 -10.45
C ASN A 434 63.59 -62.39 -8.94
N GLY A 435 62.54 -62.19 -8.14
CA GLY A 435 62.61 -61.98 -6.69
C GLY A 435 62.46 -60.53 -6.25
N ASP A 436 62.44 -59.57 -7.17
CA ASP A 436 62.20 -58.16 -6.85
C ASP A 436 60.75 -57.92 -6.44
N THR A 437 60.56 -56.96 -5.52
CA THR A 437 59.25 -56.41 -5.17
C THR A 437 59.16 -54.99 -5.71
N TYR A 438 58.06 -54.69 -6.39
CA TYR A 438 57.71 -53.35 -6.83
C TYR A 438 56.63 -52.76 -5.93
N SER A 439 56.61 -51.43 -5.82
CA SER A 439 55.55 -50.70 -5.13
C SER A 439 55.49 -49.27 -5.63
N LEU A 440 54.28 -48.71 -5.65
CA LEU A 440 53.98 -47.36 -6.11
C LEU A 440 53.19 -46.62 -5.05
N SER A 441 53.48 -45.35 -4.89
CA SER A 441 52.55 -44.38 -4.31
C SER A 441 51.98 -43.54 -5.45
N ILE A 442 50.66 -43.43 -5.48
CA ILE A 442 49.92 -42.68 -6.49
C ILE A 442 49.01 -41.73 -5.71
N VAL A 443 49.16 -40.44 -6.00
CA VAL A 443 48.35 -39.36 -5.42
C VAL A 443 47.85 -38.49 -6.58
N ASP A 444 46.65 -37.95 -6.48
CA ASP A 444 46.22 -36.88 -7.39
C ASP A 444 46.36 -35.51 -6.72
N GLU A 445 45.70 -34.49 -7.25
CA GLU A 445 45.76 -33.12 -6.71
C GLU A 445 45.04 -32.97 -5.35
N ASN A 446 44.17 -33.92 -4.98
CA ASN A 446 43.33 -33.91 -3.79
C ASN A 446 43.76 -34.93 -2.72
N GLY A 447 44.81 -35.73 -2.98
CA GLY A 447 45.42 -36.63 -1.98
C GLY A 447 45.47 -38.08 -2.39
#